data_AF-A0A2V7UZV2-F1
#
_entry.id   AF-A0A2V7UZV2-F1
#
_cell.length_a   1.000
_cell.length_b   1.000
_cell.length_c   1.000
_cell.angle_alpha   90.00
_cell.angle_beta   90.00
_cell.angle_gamma   90.00
#
_symmetry.space_group_name_H-M   'P 1'
#
loop_
_entity.id
_entity.type
_entity.pdbx_description
1 polymer ?
#
loop_
_entity_poly.entity_id
_entity_poly.type
_entity_poly.pdbx_seq_one_letter_code
_entity_poly.pdbx_strand_id
1 'polypeptide(L)'
;MRVLHVDTASGWRGGQNQVLLTALGQSARGHDVTVACRAGSALAGRLRATSLRGAALPFRGDLWPPGILALARELRRGKPDVVQLHDPHAVGSGFLAAVLAGHPPLVATRRVDFSLRGPLSRGKYRGCARVIAVSRAIAGVLEANGIEAPKLRLVYEGVPDRSPPGGGAEALRALGLPPGAPVVGNVAALTDHARGRRRAS
;
A
#
# COMPACT_ATOMS: atom_id res chain seq x y z
N MET A 1 -17.92 1.42 -10.89
CA MET A 1 -17.49 0.32 -10.01
C MET A 1 -17.32 0.85 -8.59
N ARG A 2 -17.60 0.01 -7.60
CA ARG A 2 -17.36 0.24 -6.18
C ARG A 2 -16.04 -0.42 -5.77
N VAL A 3 -15.08 0.37 -5.32
CA VAL A 3 -13.75 -0.10 -4.94
C VAL A 3 -13.53 0.16 -3.45
N LEU A 4 -13.15 -0.87 -2.71
CA LEU A 4 -12.70 -0.73 -1.33
C LEU A 4 -11.19 -0.92 -1.25
N HIS A 5 -10.45 0.13 -0.91
CA HIS A 5 -9.03 0.02 -0.56
C HIS A 5 -8.87 -0.31 0.92
N VAL A 6 -7.89 -1.14 1.25
CA VAL A 6 -7.56 -1.53 2.63
C VAL A 6 -6.06 -1.37 2.88
N ASP A 7 -5.72 -0.53 3.86
CA ASP A 7 -4.36 -0.32 4.36
C ASP A 7 -4.36 -0.31 5.89
N THR A 8 -3.49 -1.10 6.51
CA THR A 8 -3.46 -1.29 7.97
C THR A 8 -2.33 -0.52 8.65
N ALA A 9 -1.47 0.17 7.89
CA ALA A 9 -0.30 0.85 8.42
C ALA A 9 -0.70 2.03 9.31
N SER A 10 0.10 2.28 10.36
CA SER A 10 -0.08 3.44 11.23
C SER A 10 0.58 4.71 10.66
N GLY A 11 1.79 4.55 10.09
CA GLY A 11 2.63 5.66 9.62
C GLY A 11 2.32 6.13 8.20
N TRP A 12 3.01 7.19 7.78
CA TRP A 12 2.96 7.70 6.41
C TRP A 12 4.27 7.45 5.68
N ARG A 13 4.20 6.66 4.60
CA ARG A 13 5.32 6.38 3.69
C ARG A 13 4.83 6.39 2.25
N GLY A 14 5.71 6.07 1.31
CA GLY A 14 5.37 5.97 -0.12
C GLY A 14 4.13 5.10 -0.38
N GLY A 15 4.01 3.96 0.31
CA GLY A 15 2.85 3.07 0.16
C GLY A 15 1.50 3.73 0.46
N GLN A 16 1.37 4.40 1.61
CA GLN A 16 0.11 5.08 1.99
C GLN A 16 -0.19 6.27 1.08
N ASN A 17 0.84 7.00 0.65
CA ASN A 17 0.68 8.04 -0.36
C ASN A 17 0.12 7.49 -1.66
N GLN A 18 0.59 6.31 -2.08
CA GLN A 18 0.16 5.65 -3.30
C GLN A 18 -1.25 5.06 -3.20
N VAL A 19 -1.66 4.59 -2.01
CA VAL A 19 -3.07 4.25 -1.75
C VAL A 19 -3.96 5.47 -1.96
N LEU A 20 -3.59 6.61 -1.37
CA LEU A 20 -4.37 7.84 -1.48
C LEU A 20 -4.43 8.35 -2.93
N LEU A 21 -3.29 8.42 -3.63
CA LEU A 21 -3.23 8.83 -5.04
C LEU A 21 -4.08 7.92 -5.94
N THR A 22 -4.00 6.60 -5.74
CA THR A 22 -4.78 5.63 -6.51
C THR A 22 -6.28 5.81 -6.26
N ALA A 23 -6.68 5.92 -4.99
CA ALA A 23 -8.08 6.10 -4.61
C ALA A 23 -8.68 7.40 -5.17
N LEU A 24 -7.93 8.50 -5.06
CA LEU A 24 -8.33 9.79 -5.65
C LEU A 24 -8.43 9.70 -7.18
N GLY A 25 -7.44 9.10 -7.83
CA GLY A 25 -7.44 8.93 -9.28
C GLY A 25 -8.57 8.03 -9.79
N GLN A 26 -9.00 7.03 -9.02
CA GLN A 26 -10.18 6.21 -9.34
C GLN A 26 -11.48 6.98 -9.12
N SER A 27 -11.60 7.71 -8.01
CA SER A 27 -12.77 8.54 -7.74
C SER A 27 -12.97 9.61 -8.81
N ALA A 28 -11.88 10.27 -9.24
CA ALA A 28 -11.90 11.25 -10.34
C ALA A 28 -12.34 10.65 -11.69
N ARG A 29 -12.23 9.33 -11.87
CA ARG A 29 -12.72 8.59 -13.05
C ARG A 29 -14.16 8.09 -12.89
N GLY A 30 -14.88 8.53 -11.86
CA GLY A 30 -16.27 8.18 -11.61
C GLY A 30 -16.49 6.84 -10.89
N HIS A 31 -15.45 6.26 -10.30
CA HIS A 31 -15.62 5.09 -9.42
C HIS A 31 -16.11 5.52 -8.03
N ASP A 32 -16.94 4.69 -7.39
CA ASP A 32 -17.31 4.85 -5.98
C ASP A 32 -16.20 4.24 -5.12
N VAL A 33 -15.45 5.07 -4.42
CA VAL A 33 -14.22 4.67 -3.74
C VAL A 33 -14.35 4.86 -2.24
N THR A 34 -14.14 3.76 -1.52
CA THR A 34 -14.00 3.76 -0.06
C THR A 34 -12.60 3.33 0.33
N VAL A 35 -12.02 3.97 1.35
CA VAL A 35 -10.71 3.61 1.90
C VAL A 35 -10.87 3.19 3.36
N ALA A 36 -10.78 1.89 3.62
CA ALA A 36 -10.65 1.33 4.95
C ALA A 36 -9.20 1.43 5.42
N CYS A 37 -8.98 2.11 6.54
CA CYS A 37 -7.65 2.29 7.09
C CYS A 37 -7.60 2.06 8.60
N ARG A 38 -6.41 1.86 9.16
CA ARG A 38 -6.26 1.77 10.62
C ARG A 38 -6.72 3.07 11.29
N ALA A 39 -7.58 2.96 12.29
CA ALA A 39 -8.01 4.09 13.11
C ALA A 39 -6.81 4.79 13.77
N GLY A 40 -6.81 6.13 13.71
CA GLY A 40 -5.70 6.95 14.21
C GLY A 40 -4.43 6.93 13.34
N SER A 41 -4.44 6.30 12.16
CA SER A 41 -3.31 6.33 11.24
C SER A 41 -3.14 7.69 10.55
N ALA A 42 -1.94 7.92 10.00
CA ALA A 42 -1.68 9.09 9.18
C ALA A 42 -2.54 9.11 7.89
N LEU A 43 -2.90 7.95 7.36
CA LEU A 43 -3.83 7.83 6.23
C LEU A 43 -5.25 8.24 6.63
N ALA A 44 -5.74 7.80 7.79
CA ALA A 44 -7.03 8.24 8.33
C ALA A 44 -7.08 9.77 8.50
N GLY A 45 -5.97 10.38 8.92
CA GLY A 45 -5.82 11.83 9.01
C GLY A 45 -5.99 12.54 7.67
N ARG A 46 -5.28 12.07 6.64
CA ARG A 46 -5.31 12.70 5.32
C ARG A 46 -6.62 12.47 4.57
N LEU A 47 -7.28 11.33 4.76
CA LEU A 47 -8.58 11.08 4.15
C LEU A 47 -9.64 12.12 4.53
N ARG A 48 -9.56 12.69 5.75
CA ARG A 48 -10.47 13.77 6.19
C ARG A 48 -10.34 15.05 5.37
N ALA A 49 -9.20 15.27 4.71
CA ALA A 49 -8.96 16.42 3.85
C ALA A 49 -9.35 16.14 2.38
N THR A 50 -10.05 15.04 2.12
CA THR A 50 -10.49 14.64 0.77
C THR A 50 -11.99 14.38 0.75
N SER A 51 -12.57 14.30 -0.45
CA SER A 51 -13.96 13.88 -0.65
C SER A 51 -14.17 12.36 -0.61
N LEU A 52 -13.09 11.58 -0.43
CA LEU A 52 -13.18 10.12 -0.38
C LEU A 52 -13.88 9.66 0.89
N ARG A 53 -14.65 8.57 0.76
CA ARG A 53 -15.21 7.90 1.92
C ARG A 53 -14.12 7.17 2.69
N GLY A 54 -13.80 7.64 3.89
CA GLY A 54 -12.90 6.95 4.82
C GLY A 54 -13.65 6.03 5.79
N ALA A 55 -13.15 4.80 5.99
CA ALA A 55 -13.58 3.90 7.07
C ALA A 55 -12.41 3.64 8.02
N ALA A 56 -12.43 4.27 9.19
CA ALA A 56 -11.41 4.08 10.22
C ALA A 56 -11.74 2.83 11.05
N LEU A 57 -10.95 1.76 10.88
CA LEU A 57 -11.19 0.45 11.49
C LEU A 57 -10.15 0.12 12.57
N PRO A 58 -10.50 -0.66 13.60
CA PRO A 58 -9.60 -0.98 14.71
C PRO A 58 -8.56 -2.06 14.34
N PHE A 59 -7.91 -1.95 13.19
CA PHE A 59 -6.81 -2.82 12.79
C PHE A 59 -5.66 -2.74 13.79
N ARG A 60 -5.12 -3.90 14.19
CA ARG A 60 -3.93 -4.04 15.04
C ARG A 60 -3.19 -5.29 14.57
N GLY A 61 -1.87 -5.28 14.42
CA GLY A 61 -1.09 -6.49 14.08
C GLY A 61 -1.64 -7.31 12.90
N ASP A 62 -1.20 -8.58 12.80
CA ASP A 62 -1.77 -9.54 11.83
C ASP A 62 -2.99 -10.25 12.43
N LEU A 63 -3.97 -10.59 11.58
CA LEU A 63 -5.12 -11.43 11.91
C LEU A 63 -5.94 -11.00 13.15
N TRP A 64 -5.98 -9.71 13.46
CA TRP A 64 -6.71 -9.20 14.63
C TRP A 64 -8.23 -9.22 14.45
N PRO A 65 -8.98 -10.01 15.26
CA PRO A 65 -10.40 -10.26 15.01
C PRO A 65 -11.29 -9.01 14.99
N PRO A 66 -11.15 -8.02 15.90
CA PRO A 66 -11.95 -6.79 15.82
C PRO A 66 -11.79 -6.04 14.49
N GLY A 67 -10.57 -6.00 13.94
CA GLY A 67 -10.30 -5.38 12.63
C GLY A 67 -10.94 -6.17 11.49
N ILE A 68 -10.85 -7.51 11.54
CA ILE A 68 -11.46 -8.42 10.56
C ILE A 68 -12.99 -8.29 10.55
N LEU A 69 -13.62 -8.33 11.73
CA LEU A 69 -15.08 -8.23 11.86
C LEU A 69 -15.59 -6.85 11.42
N ALA A 70 -14.86 -5.79 11.74
CA ALA A 70 -15.20 -4.45 11.27
C ALA A 70 -15.06 -4.35 9.74
N LEU A 71 -13.99 -4.90 9.16
CA LEU A 71 -13.83 -4.94 7.71
C LEU A 71 -14.93 -5.77 7.04
N ALA A 72 -15.32 -6.92 7.60
CA ALA A 72 -16.41 -7.73 7.07
C ALA A 72 -17.76 -6.99 7.09
N ARG A 73 -18.02 -6.16 8.10
CA ARG A 73 -19.20 -5.28 8.13
C ARG A 73 -19.15 -4.25 7.00
N GLU A 74 -18.00 -3.61 6.78
CA GLU A 74 -17.81 -2.68 5.66
C GLU A 74 -18.00 -3.35 4.30
N LEU A 75 -17.48 -4.57 4.11
CA LEU A 75 -17.69 -5.35 2.90
C LEU A 75 -19.18 -5.67 2.67
N ARG A 76 -19.91 -6.13 3.69
CA ARG A 76 -21.35 -6.43 3.57
C ARG A 76 -22.19 -5.19 3.29
N ARG A 77 -21.81 -4.06 3.88
CA ARG A 77 -22.52 -2.78 3.76
C ARG A 77 -22.28 -2.11 2.42
N GLY A 78 -21.02 -2.07 1.97
CA GLY A 78 -20.64 -1.43 0.71
C GLY A 78 -20.85 -2.33 -0.52
N LYS A 79 -20.82 -3.65 -0.34
CA LYS A 79 -20.85 -4.66 -1.42
C LYS A 79 -19.89 -4.28 -2.56
N PRO A 80 -18.59 -4.06 -2.28
CA PRO A 80 -17.67 -3.59 -3.30
C PRO A 80 -17.52 -4.61 -4.42
N ASP A 81 -17.37 -4.11 -5.64
CA ASP A 81 -17.11 -4.95 -6.82
C ASP A 81 -15.68 -5.48 -6.80
N VAL A 82 -14.77 -4.81 -6.08
CA VAL A 82 -13.39 -5.24 -5.85
C VAL A 82 -12.82 -4.68 -4.55
N VAL A 83 -12.00 -5.47 -3.86
CA VAL A 83 -11.27 -5.07 -2.65
C VAL A 83 -9.77 -5.05 -2.94
N GLN A 84 -9.13 -3.90 -2.80
CA GLN A 84 -7.68 -3.73 -2.98
C GLN A 84 -6.95 -3.74 -1.63
N LEU A 85 -6.02 -4.69 -1.45
CA LEU A 85 -5.28 -4.91 -0.22
C LEU A 85 -3.84 -4.43 -0.40
N HIS A 86 -3.38 -3.46 0.41
CA HIS A 86 -2.15 -2.71 0.11
C HIS A 86 -0.91 -3.08 0.94
N ASP A 87 -1.06 -3.94 1.94
CA ASP A 87 0.01 -4.41 2.80
C ASP A 87 -0.26 -5.86 3.28
N PRO A 88 0.75 -6.56 3.83
CA PRO A 88 0.59 -7.97 4.21
C PRO A 88 -0.51 -8.25 5.24
N HIS A 89 -0.74 -7.34 6.19
CA HIS A 89 -1.80 -7.50 7.19
C HIS A 89 -3.17 -7.23 6.56
N ALA A 90 -3.27 -6.28 5.62
CA ALA A 90 -4.47 -6.11 4.81
C ALA A 90 -4.79 -7.38 4.00
N VAL A 91 -3.79 -8.06 3.44
CA VAL A 91 -3.99 -9.35 2.75
C VAL A 91 -4.54 -10.41 3.71
N GLY A 92 -3.97 -10.53 4.92
CA GLY A 92 -4.43 -11.47 5.94
C GLY A 92 -5.85 -11.18 6.44
N SER A 93 -6.10 -9.97 6.92
CA SER A 93 -7.41 -9.57 7.43
C SER A 93 -8.46 -9.49 6.34
N GLY A 94 -8.10 -9.04 5.14
CA GLY A 94 -8.98 -8.94 3.97
C GLY A 94 -9.44 -10.30 3.46
N PHE A 95 -8.55 -11.30 3.43
CA PHE A 95 -8.93 -12.67 3.09
C PHE A 95 -10.01 -13.23 4.02
N LEU A 96 -9.81 -13.13 5.34
CA LEU A 96 -10.79 -13.61 6.32
C LEU A 96 -12.09 -12.79 6.29
N ALA A 97 -11.99 -11.46 6.16
CA ALA A 97 -13.15 -10.60 6.07
C ALA A 97 -13.99 -10.90 4.81
N ALA A 98 -13.35 -11.24 3.69
CA ALA A 98 -14.02 -11.62 2.46
C ALA A 98 -14.81 -12.92 2.62
N VAL A 99 -14.22 -13.94 3.26
CA VAL A 99 -14.93 -15.21 3.58
C VAL A 99 -16.21 -14.91 4.39
N LEU A 100 -16.12 -14.03 5.39
CA LEU A 100 -17.27 -13.63 6.23
C LEU A 100 -18.28 -12.72 5.52
N ALA A 101 -17.96 -12.20 4.34
CA ALA A 101 -18.76 -11.20 3.62
C ALA A 101 -19.26 -11.69 2.25
N GLY A 102 -19.14 -12.98 1.94
CA GLY A 102 -19.64 -13.55 0.69
C GLY A 102 -18.64 -13.50 -0.47
N HIS A 103 -17.34 -13.50 -0.17
CA HIS A 103 -16.24 -13.65 -1.12
C HIS A 103 -16.17 -12.59 -2.25
N PRO A 104 -16.20 -11.27 -1.94
CA PRO A 104 -15.88 -10.27 -2.95
C PRO A 104 -14.46 -10.49 -3.50
N PRO A 105 -14.21 -10.19 -4.79
CA PRO A 105 -12.91 -10.47 -5.40
C PRO A 105 -11.82 -9.57 -4.79
N LEU A 106 -10.70 -10.22 -4.43
CA LEU A 106 -9.57 -9.58 -3.78
C LEU A 106 -8.44 -9.32 -4.78
N VAL A 107 -7.86 -8.12 -4.70
CA VAL A 107 -6.66 -7.73 -5.45
C VAL A 107 -5.59 -7.27 -4.45
N ALA A 108 -4.49 -8.01 -4.37
CA ALA A 108 -3.37 -7.61 -3.51
C ALA A 108 -2.40 -6.71 -4.29
N THR A 109 -1.98 -5.58 -3.74
CA THR A 109 -0.91 -4.75 -4.30
C THR A 109 0.33 -4.87 -3.42
N ARG A 110 1.46 -5.27 -4.03
CA ARG A 110 2.70 -5.54 -3.30
C ARG A 110 3.80 -4.55 -3.65
N ARG A 111 4.42 -4.00 -2.60
CA ARG A 111 5.42 -2.93 -2.64
C ARG A 111 6.76 -3.26 -1.99
N VAL A 112 6.91 -4.51 -1.53
CA VAL A 112 8.12 -5.00 -0.87
C VAL A 112 8.56 -6.28 -1.55
N ASP A 113 9.88 -6.44 -1.66
CA ASP A 113 10.60 -7.52 -2.34
C ASP A 113 11.01 -8.66 -1.39
N PHE A 114 10.57 -8.63 -0.13
CA PHE A 114 10.79 -9.74 0.80
C PHE A 114 10.08 -11.02 0.32
N SER A 115 10.69 -12.18 0.53
CA SER A 115 10.04 -13.45 0.21
C SER A 115 8.76 -13.67 1.05
N LEU A 116 7.77 -14.39 0.50
CA LEU A 116 6.56 -14.76 1.27
C LEU A 116 6.92 -15.80 2.32
N ARG A 117 6.58 -15.52 3.58
CA ARG A 117 6.95 -16.36 4.72
C ARG A 117 6.00 -17.55 4.85
N GLY A 118 6.45 -18.71 4.36
CA GLY A 118 5.77 -19.99 4.53
C GLY A 118 4.49 -20.17 3.70
N PRO A 119 3.86 -21.36 3.79
CA PRO A 119 2.73 -21.74 2.95
C PRO A 119 1.48 -20.88 3.19
N LEU A 120 1.24 -20.45 4.44
CA LEU A 120 0.08 -19.62 4.76
C LEU A 120 0.13 -18.25 4.07
N SER A 121 1.29 -17.59 4.06
CA SER A 121 1.47 -16.33 3.35
C SER A 121 1.23 -16.51 1.86
N ARG A 122 1.84 -17.54 1.24
CA ARG A 122 1.63 -17.87 -0.17
C ARG A 122 0.17 -18.17 -0.50
N GLY A 123 -0.52 -18.93 0.34
CA GLY A 123 -1.93 -19.28 0.18
C GLY A 123 -2.84 -18.06 0.14
N LYS A 124 -2.64 -17.09 1.05
CA LYS A 124 -3.42 -15.84 1.09
C LYS A 124 -3.29 -15.04 -0.22
N TYR A 125 -2.08 -14.92 -0.78
CA TYR A 125 -1.88 -14.24 -2.06
C TYR A 125 -2.43 -15.04 -3.24
N ARG A 126 -2.31 -16.38 -3.24
CA ARG A 126 -2.91 -17.25 -4.27
C ARG A 126 -4.44 -17.20 -4.29
N GLY A 127 -5.05 -16.97 -3.12
CA GLY A 127 -6.50 -16.78 -2.97
C GLY A 127 -7.01 -15.44 -3.51
N CYS A 128 -6.12 -14.50 -3.85
CA CYS A 128 -6.52 -13.26 -4.52
C CYS A 128 -6.84 -13.52 -5.99
N ALA A 129 -7.84 -12.82 -6.53
CA ALA A 129 -8.18 -12.86 -7.94
C ALA A 129 -7.04 -12.32 -8.80
N ARG A 130 -6.35 -11.27 -8.32
CA ARG A 130 -5.14 -10.73 -8.93
C ARG A 130 -4.13 -10.30 -7.87
N VAL A 131 -2.86 -10.29 -8.25
CA VAL A 131 -1.76 -9.72 -7.47
C VAL A 131 -1.02 -8.72 -8.33
N ILE A 132 -0.94 -7.47 -7.88
CA ILE A 132 -0.22 -6.39 -8.53
C ILE A 132 1.16 -6.27 -7.89
N ALA A 133 2.21 -6.35 -8.70
CA ALA A 133 3.58 -6.01 -8.32
C ALA A 133 3.91 -4.60 -8.84
N VAL A 134 4.49 -3.76 -7.99
CA VAL A 134 4.87 -2.39 -8.40
C VAL A 134 6.26 -2.27 -9.04
N SER A 135 6.98 -3.39 -9.17
CA SER A 135 8.28 -3.46 -9.85
C SER A 135 8.54 -4.86 -10.36
N ARG A 136 9.46 -4.99 -11.33
CA ARG A 136 9.90 -6.30 -11.85
C ARG A 136 10.56 -7.15 -10.77
N ALA A 137 11.33 -6.54 -9.86
CA ALA A 137 11.94 -7.25 -8.74
C ALA A 137 10.89 -7.91 -7.84
N ILE A 138 9.81 -7.19 -7.51
CA ILE A 138 8.71 -7.73 -6.71
C ILE A 138 7.94 -8.81 -7.49
N ALA A 139 7.76 -8.62 -8.80
CA ALA A 139 7.14 -9.62 -9.66
C ALA A 139 7.92 -10.94 -9.63
N GLY A 140 9.24 -10.90 -9.82
CA GLY A 140 10.10 -12.08 -9.74
C GLY A 140 10.05 -12.78 -8.37
N VAL A 141 9.98 -12.01 -7.28
CA VAL A 141 9.80 -12.59 -5.92
C VAL A 141 8.45 -13.29 -5.77
N LEU A 142 7.38 -12.74 -6.34
CA LEU A 142 6.05 -13.34 -6.30
C LEU A 142 5.99 -14.63 -7.15
N GLU A 143 6.58 -14.62 -8.34
CA GLU A 143 6.71 -15.79 -9.22
C GLU A 143 7.51 -16.90 -8.54
N ALA A 144 8.67 -16.57 -7.95
CA ALA A 144 9.49 -17.53 -7.21
C ALA A 144 8.78 -18.11 -5.97
N ASN A 145 7.78 -17.40 -5.44
CA ASN A 145 6.91 -17.90 -4.36
C ASN A 145 5.64 -18.62 -4.88
N GLY A 146 5.57 -18.86 -6.19
CA GLY A 146 4.55 -19.64 -6.87
C GLY A 146 3.21 -18.90 -6.99
N ILE A 147 3.23 -17.59 -7.23
CA ILE A 147 2.07 -16.87 -7.77
C ILE A 147 2.06 -17.05 -9.29
N GLU A 148 0.95 -17.55 -9.83
CA GLU A 148 0.83 -17.87 -11.24
C GLU A 148 0.79 -16.62 -12.12
N ALA A 149 1.42 -16.69 -13.30
CA ALA A 149 1.51 -15.59 -14.25
C ALA A 149 0.14 -14.97 -14.63
N PRO A 150 -0.96 -15.73 -14.82
CA PRO A 150 -2.27 -15.15 -15.12
C PRO A 150 -2.85 -14.26 -14.00
N LYS A 151 -2.45 -14.49 -12.75
CA LYS A 151 -2.88 -13.69 -11.58
C LYS A 151 -1.98 -12.47 -11.37
N LEU A 152 -0.71 -12.55 -11.77
CA LEU A 152 0.28 -11.51 -11.55
C LEU A 152 0.18 -10.39 -12.60
N ARG A 153 0.20 -9.13 -12.15
CA ARG A 153 0.25 -7.96 -13.02
C ARG A 153 1.32 -6.99 -12.54
N LEU A 154 2.17 -6.54 -13.46
CA LEU A 154 3.15 -5.49 -13.21
C LEU A 154 2.49 -4.14 -13.47
N VAL A 155 2.37 -3.30 -12.44
CA VAL A 155 1.86 -1.92 -12.55
C VAL A 155 2.72 -1.02 -11.69
N TYR A 156 3.55 -0.20 -12.33
CA TYR A 156 4.41 0.76 -11.64
C TYR A 156 3.58 1.83 -10.92
N GLU A 157 4.13 2.33 -9.81
CA GLU A 157 3.51 3.44 -9.10
C GLU A 157 3.59 4.73 -9.91
N GLY A 158 2.47 5.44 -9.99
CA GLY A 158 2.41 6.76 -10.62
C GLY A 158 2.77 7.86 -9.62
N VAL A 159 3.44 8.90 -10.10
CA VAL A 159 3.58 10.16 -9.37
C VAL A 159 2.96 11.26 -10.23
N PRO A 160 2.26 12.25 -9.64
CA PRO A 160 1.81 13.41 -10.40
C PRO A 160 3.02 14.09 -11.03
N ASP A 161 2.87 14.55 -12.27
CA ASP A 161 3.86 15.44 -12.85
C ASP A 161 3.88 16.74 -12.04
N ARG A 162 5.07 17.15 -11.59
CA ARG A 162 5.25 18.30 -10.71
C ARG A 162 6.47 19.06 -11.18
N SER A 163 6.29 20.33 -11.49
CA SER A 163 7.42 21.25 -11.63
C SER A 163 8.14 21.36 -10.28
N PRO A 164 9.48 21.20 -10.24
CA PRO A 164 10.21 21.43 -9.01
C PRO A 164 9.95 22.88 -8.57
N PRO A 165 9.61 23.10 -7.29
CA PRO A 165 9.51 24.46 -6.79
C PRO A 165 10.86 25.16 -6.97
N GLY A 166 10.83 26.47 -7.27
CA GLY A 166 12.03 27.30 -7.20
C GLY A 166 12.61 27.31 -5.78
N GLY A 167 13.80 27.90 -5.61
CA GLY A 167 14.41 28.01 -4.28
C GLY A 167 15.52 26.99 -3.97
N GLY A 168 15.96 26.22 -4.97
CA GLY A 168 17.00 25.20 -4.77
C GLY A 168 18.31 25.80 -4.24
N ALA A 169 18.75 26.92 -4.80
CA ALA A 169 19.98 27.58 -4.36
C ALA A 169 19.86 28.12 -2.92
N GLU A 170 18.71 28.68 -2.55
CA GLU A 170 18.36 29.15 -1.21
C GLU A 170 18.40 27.99 -0.21
N ALA A 171 17.80 26.85 -0.55
CA ALA A 171 17.79 25.65 0.28
C ALA A 171 19.20 25.09 0.49
N LEU A 172 20.02 25.04 -0.55
CA LEU A 172 21.43 24.61 -0.44
C LEU A 172 22.24 25.56 0.46
N ARG A 173 22.05 26.88 0.31
CA ARG A 173 22.68 27.88 1.19
C ARG A 173 22.23 27.72 2.64
N ALA A 174 20.94 27.48 2.89
CA ALA A 174 20.40 27.26 4.22
C ALA A 174 20.95 25.97 4.88
N LEU A 175 21.33 24.98 4.07
CA LEU A 175 22.03 23.76 4.52
C LEU A 175 23.54 23.96 4.68
N GLY A 176 24.07 25.16 4.46
CA GLY A 176 25.49 25.48 4.58
C GLY A 176 26.37 24.92 3.46
N LEU A 177 25.79 24.56 2.32
CA LEU A 177 26.52 23.99 1.20
C LEU A 177 27.17 25.09 0.34
N PRO A 178 28.47 24.98 0.00
CA PRO A 178 29.14 25.95 -0.87
C PRO A 178 28.49 26.02 -2.25
N PRO A 179 28.46 27.21 -2.89
CA PRO A 179 28.06 27.34 -4.29
C PRO A 179 28.89 26.40 -5.19
N GLY A 180 28.21 25.62 -6.02
CA GLY A 180 28.86 24.71 -6.98
C GLY A 180 29.38 23.38 -6.39
N ALA A 181 29.21 23.13 -5.09
CA ALA A 181 29.55 21.83 -4.52
C ALA A 181 28.64 20.72 -5.09
N PRO A 182 29.16 19.52 -5.40
CA PRO A 182 28.33 18.38 -5.75
C PRO A 182 27.45 17.98 -4.56
N VAL A 183 26.15 17.79 -4.80
CA VAL A 183 25.16 17.49 -3.76
C VAL A 183 24.55 16.11 -4.00
N VAL A 184 24.54 15.27 -2.95
CA VAL A 184 23.83 13.99 -2.94
C VAL A 184 22.73 14.05 -1.88
N GLY A 185 21.47 13.95 -2.31
CA GLY A 185 20.30 13.97 -1.44
C GLY A 185 19.69 12.58 -1.26
N ASN A 186 19.25 12.26 -0.04
CA ASN A 186 18.45 11.08 0.25
C ASN A 186 17.11 11.49 0.88
N VAL A 187 16.01 11.23 0.17
CA VAL A 187 14.64 11.50 0.62
C VAL A 187 13.89 10.24 1.07
N ALA A 188 14.59 9.10 1.18
CA ALA A 188 14.02 7.87 1.69
C ALA A 188 13.98 7.88 3.23
N ALA A 189 12.96 7.25 3.80
CA ALA A 189 12.92 7.04 5.24
C ALA A 189 14.07 6.12 5.66
N LEU A 190 14.92 6.59 6.58
CA LEU A 190 16.02 5.78 7.11
C LEU A 190 15.44 4.63 7.93
N THR A 191 15.70 3.41 7.48
CA THR A 191 15.34 2.19 8.22
C THR A 191 16.56 1.26 8.22
N ASP A 192 16.73 0.47 9.28
CA ASP A 192 17.92 -0.37 9.46
C ASP A 192 18.17 -1.38 8.33
N HIS A 193 17.15 -1.63 7.50
CA HIS A 193 17.19 -2.55 6.37
C HIS A 193 18.10 -2.12 5.22
N ALA A 194 18.57 -0.87 5.19
CA ALA A 194 19.51 -0.38 4.16
C ALA A 194 21.00 -0.59 4.50
N ARG A 195 21.34 -1.22 5.63
CA ARG A 195 22.73 -1.60 5.91
C ARG A 195 23.07 -2.90 5.19
N GLY A 196 23.62 -2.77 3.98
CA GLY A 196 24.47 -3.81 3.41
C GLY A 196 25.56 -4.19 4.42
N ARG A 197 25.44 -5.37 5.03
CA ARG A 197 26.49 -5.93 5.88
C ARG A 197 27.70 -6.26 4.99
N ARG A 198 28.64 -5.32 4.84
CA ARG A 198 30.05 -5.69 4.74
C ARG A 198 30.57 -5.79 6.16
N ARG A 199 30.56 -7.00 6.71
CA ARG A 199 31.52 -7.35 7.77
C ARG A 199 32.82 -7.66 7.04
N ALA A 200 33.78 -6.75 7.12
CA ALA A 200 35.17 -7.12 6.96
C ALA A 200 35.55 -7.95 8.19
N SER A 201 36.35 -8.98 7.92
CA SER A 201 37.04 -9.91 8.82
C SER A 201 37.52 -9.28 10.12
#